data_AF-A0A5E4M028-F1
#
_entry.id   AF-A0A5E4M028-F1
#
_cell.length_a   1.000
_cell.length_b   1.000
_cell.length_c   1.000
_cell.angle_alpha   90.00
_cell.angle_beta   90.00
_cell.angle_gamma   90.00
#
_symmetry.space_group_name_H-M   'P 1'
#
loop_
_entity.id
_entity.type
_entity.pdbx_description
1 polymer ?
#
loop_
_entity_poly.entity_id
_entity_poly.type
_entity_poly.pdbx_seq_one_letter_code
_entity_poly.pdbx_strand_id
1 'polypeptide(L)'
;MLISDALIMWAHLVAASIWVGGSIFIGIVLAPLLKTISDSIDGRLSIMIRVGRKFNKIAVPSLIILIASGLYNSSGYLTRPSLFFSTNYGLVLIAKIFLVIILIITFIIHVRLIRTKIEKQIESKELSADTIQKLRSKIITLGRITVIVSVAILLMAALLRSGI
;
A
#
# COMPACT_ATOMS: atom_id res chain seq x y z
N MET A 1 -17.04 24.32 -8.87
CA MET A 1 -17.44 23.32 -7.85
C MET A 1 -17.59 21.93 -8.45
N LEU A 2 -18.47 21.67 -9.43
CA LEU A 2 -18.61 20.30 -9.98
C LEU A 2 -17.34 19.76 -10.68
N ILE A 3 -16.64 20.60 -11.44
CA ILE A 3 -15.40 20.20 -12.15
C ILE A 3 -14.27 19.90 -11.16
N SER A 4 -14.12 20.69 -10.09
CA SER A 4 -13.07 20.46 -9.07
C SER A 4 -13.30 19.13 -8.34
N ASP A 5 -14.54 18.82 -7.98
CA ASP A 5 -14.87 17.60 -7.27
C ASP A 5 -14.63 16.36 -8.17
N ALA A 6 -15.00 16.47 -9.45
CA ALA A 6 -14.73 15.44 -10.44
C ALA A 6 -13.22 15.20 -10.63
N LEU A 7 -12.41 16.27 -10.70
CA LEU A 7 -10.96 16.16 -10.83
C LEU A 7 -10.30 15.54 -9.59
N ILE A 8 -10.77 15.88 -8.39
CA ILE A 8 -10.27 15.30 -7.13
C ILE A 8 -10.62 13.81 -7.06
N MET A 9 -11.84 13.43 -7.44
CA MET A 9 -12.23 12.03 -7.50
C MET A 9 -11.44 11.27 -8.56
N TRP A 10 -11.25 11.84 -9.75
CA TRP A 10 -10.42 11.25 -10.79
C TRP A 10 -8.98 11.01 -10.30
N ALA A 11 -8.37 12.02 -9.65
CA ALA A 11 -7.04 11.88 -9.06
C ALA A 11 -7.00 10.80 -7.97
N HIS A 12 -8.04 10.71 -7.12
CA HIS A 12 -8.17 9.65 -6.12
C HIS A 12 -8.17 8.25 -6.76
N LEU A 13 -8.97 8.06 -7.82
CA LEU A 13 -9.09 6.78 -8.52
C LEU A 13 -7.80 6.40 -9.25
N VAL A 14 -7.13 7.35 -9.90
CA VAL A 14 -5.82 7.11 -10.53
C VAL A 14 -4.78 6.72 -9.49
N ALA A 15 -4.71 7.46 -8.39
CA ALA A 15 -3.80 7.17 -7.28
C ALA A 15 -4.06 5.78 -6.66
N ALA A 16 -5.33 5.43 -6.45
CA ALA A 16 -5.74 4.12 -5.97
C ALA A 16 -5.33 3.01 -6.95
N SER A 17 -5.53 3.23 -8.25
CA SER A 17 -5.18 2.26 -9.30
C SER A 17 -3.68 2.00 -9.36
N ILE A 18 -2.85 3.04 -9.27
CA ILE A 18 -1.39 2.92 -9.22
C ILE A 18 -0.97 2.15 -7.95
N TRP A 19 -1.49 2.55 -6.79
CA TRP A 19 -1.13 1.96 -5.51
C TRP A 19 -1.52 0.48 -5.43
N VAL A 20 -2.81 0.18 -5.58
CA VAL A 20 -3.35 -1.17 -5.40
C VAL A 20 -2.92 -2.06 -6.55
N GLY A 21 -3.08 -1.61 -7.80
CA GLY A 21 -2.73 -2.38 -8.99
C GLY A 21 -1.24 -2.71 -9.04
N GLY A 22 -0.37 -1.72 -8.78
CA GLY A 22 1.08 -1.95 -8.74
C GLY A 22 1.50 -2.88 -7.61
N SER A 23 0.88 -2.78 -6.43
CA SER A 23 1.16 -3.69 -5.31
C SER A 23 0.73 -5.14 -5.61
N ILE A 24 -0.45 -5.32 -6.22
CA ILE A 24 -0.93 -6.63 -6.68
C ILE A 24 0.01 -7.20 -7.73
N PHE A 25 0.43 -6.40 -8.71
CA PHE A 25 1.37 -6.84 -9.75
C PHE A 25 2.68 -7.35 -9.16
N ILE A 26 3.27 -6.62 -8.20
CA ILE A 26 4.49 -7.05 -7.53
C ILE A 26 4.29 -8.40 -6.80
N GLY A 27 3.18 -8.55 -6.08
CA GLY A 27 2.92 -9.73 -5.27
C GLY A 27 2.53 -10.99 -6.07
N ILE A 28 1.71 -10.84 -7.10
CA ILE A 28 1.08 -11.95 -7.84
C ILE A 28 1.82 -12.27 -9.14
N VAL A 29 2.41 -11.27 -9.81
CA VAL A 29 3.07 -11.48 -11.11
C VAL A 29 4.58 -11.51 -10.94
N LEU A 30 5.17 -10.45 -10.38
CA LEU A 30 6.63 -10.33 -10.30
C LEU A 30 7.23 -11.35 -9.33
N ALA A 31 6.69 -11.49 -8.11
CA ALA A 31 7.29 -12.37 -7.11
C ALA A 31 7.34 -13.85 -7.54
N PRO A 32 6.31 -14.42 -8.20
CA PRO A 32 6.42 -15.74 -8.81
C PRO A 32 7.38 -15.79 -10.01
N LEU A 33 7.37 -14.79 -10.89
CA LEU A 33 8.26 -14.72 -12.05
C LEU A 33 9.74 -14.73 -11.64
N LEU A 34 10.11 -14.06 -10.55
CA LEU A 34 11.49 -14.07 -10.06
C LEU A 34 11.99 -15.48 -9.69
N LYS A 35 11.09 -16.43 -9.40
CA LYS A 35 11.48 -17.82 -9.17
C LYS A 35 12.02 -18.51 -10.42
N THR A 36 11.64 -18.05 -11.61
CA THR A 36 12.08 -18.63 -12.90
C THR A 36 13.34 -17.97 -13.46
N ILE A 37 13.78 -16.85 -12.89
CA ILE A 37 14.92 -16.04 -13.40
C ILE A 37 16.20 -16.32 -12.62
N SER A 38 16.11 -16.61 -11.33
CA SER A 38 17.26 -16.92 -10.46
C SER A 38 16.90 -18.06 -9.55
N ASP A 39 17.82 -18.98 -9.28
CA ASP A 39 17.65 -20.02 -8.27
C ASP A 39 18.05 -19.57 -6.86
N SER A 40 18.90 -18.53 -6.77
CA SER A 40 19.37 -18.01 -5.48
C SER A 40 18.32 -17.13 -4.81
N ILE A 41 18.11 -17.36 -3.51
CA ILE A 41 17.20 -16.56 -2.68
C ILE A 41 17.65 -15.10 -2.64
N ASP A 42 18.96 -14.88 -2.58
CA ASP A 42 19.59 -13.56 -2.49
C ASP A 42 19.39 -12.74 -3.76
N GLY A 43 19.58 -13.36 -4.92
CA GLY A 43 19.34 -12.72 -6.22
C GLY A 43 17.89 -12.30 -6.40
N ARG A 44 16.95 -13.18 -6.04
CA ARG A 44 15.51 -12.88 -6.06
C ARG A 44 15.17 -11.70 -5.14
N LEU A 45 15.71 -11.70 -3.92
CA LEU A 45 15.47 -10.64 -2.93
C LEU A 45 16.05 -9.30 -3.39
N SER A 46 17.27 -9.29 -3.95
CA SER A 46 17.94 -8.10 -4.48
C SER A 46 17.12 -7.45 -5.60
N ILE A 47 16.65 -8.24 -6.58
CA ILE A 47 15.80 -7.73 -7.66
C ILE A 47 14.49 -7.15 -7.09
N MET A 48 13.84 -7.87 -6.16
CA MET A 48 12.59 -7.41 -5.55
C MET A 48 12.76 -6.10 -4.78
N ILE A 49 13.87 -5.92 -4.04
CA ILE A 49 14.23 -4.66 -3.38
C ILE A 49 14.41 -3.54 -4.40
N ARG A 50 15.16 -3.79 -5.49
CA ARG A 50 15.43 -2.79 -6.52
C ARG A 50 14.15 -2.34 -7.24
N VAL A 51 13.29 -3.28 -7.61
CA VAL A 51 11.98 -2.97 -8.21
C VAL A 51 11.09 -2.23 -7.23
N GLY A 52 10.98 -2.71 -5.98
CA GLY A 52 10.19 -2.04 -4.94
C GLY A 52 10.62 -0.60 -4.70
N ARG A 53 11.92 -0.32 -4.68
CA ARG A 53 12.45 1.06 -4.57
C ARG A 53 12.07 1.93 -5.75
N LYS A 54 12.10 1.39 -6.98
CA LYS A 54 11.65 2.12 -8.18
C LYS A 54 10.15 2.38 -8.14
N PHE A 55 9.36 1.37 -7.78
CA PHE A 55 7.92 1.49 -7.61
C PHE A 55 7.56 2.53 -6.52
N ASN A 56 8.28 2.57 -5.40
CA ASN A 56 8.02 3.54 -4.34
C ASN A 56 8.16 5.00 -4.79
N LYS A 57 8.94 5.31 -5.84
CA LYS A 57 9.01 6.67 -6.40
C LYS A 57 7.69 7.17 -6.97
N ILE A 58 6.82 6.25 -7.41
CA ILE A 58 5.47 6.55 -7.93
C ILE A 58 4.37 6.19 -6.93
N ALA A 59 4.56 5.12 -6.15
CA ALA A 59 3.59 4.67 -5.17
C ALA A 59 3.45 5.64 -3.99
N VAL A 60 4.55 6.21 -3.48
CA VAL A 60 4.50 7.15 -2.34
C VAL A 60 3.74 8.44 -2.70
N PRO A 61 4.03 9.14 -3.82
CA PRO A 61 3.20 10.27 -4.25
C PRO A 61 1.74 9.88 -4.47
N SER A 62 1.47 8.70 -5.04
CA SER A 62 0.10 8.21 -5.22
C SER A 62 -0.60 8.03 -3.87
N LEU A 63 0.06 7.45 -2.88
CA LEU A 63 -0.52 7.31 -1.53
C LEU A 63 -0.82 8.68 -0.89
N ILE A 64 0.07 9.67 -1.07
CA ILE A 64 -0.15 11.03 -0.56
C ILE A 64 -1.40 11.65 -1.22
N ILE A 65 -1.52 11.55 -2.55
CA ILE A 65 -2.70 12.03 -3.29
C ILE A 65 -3.96 11.30 -2.80
N LEU A 66 -3.89 9.99 -2.60
CA LEU A 66 -5.00 9.16 -2.14
C LEU A 66 -5.50 9.59 -0.75
N ILE A 67 -4.58 9.87 0.18
CA ILE A 67 -4.90 10.36 1.53
C ILE A 67 -5.51 11.76 1.45
N ALA A 68 -4.87 12.69 0.74
CA ALA A 68 -5.33 14.08 0.64
C ALA A 68 -6.73 14.17 0.01
N SER A 69 -6.95 13.49 -1.11
CA SER A 69 -8.25 13.43 -1.77
C SER A 69 -9.30 12.67 -0.94
N GLY A 70 -8.90 11.62 -0.20
CA GLY A 70 -9.78 10.91 0.72
C GLY A 70 -10.26 11.80 1.88
N LEU A 71 -9.37 12.62 2.45
CA LEU A 71 -9.71 13.61 3.47
C LEU A 71 -10.66 14.68 2.92
N TYR A 72 -10.40 15.19 1.71
CA TYR A 72 -11.28 16.14 1.04
C TYR A 72 -12.70 15.58 0.86
N ASN A 73 -12.81 14.36 0.32
CA ASN A 73 -14.10 13.68 0.10
C ASN A 73 -14.84 13.36 1.40
N SER A 74 -14.16 13.35 2.55
CA SER A 74 -14.73 13.06 3.87
C SER A 74 -15.00 14.31 4.71
N SER A 75 -14.66 15.50 4.21
CA SER A 75 -14.69 16.77 4.95
C SER A 75 -16.07 17.11 5.54
N GLY A 76 -17.16 16.83 4.81
CA GLY A 76 -18.52 17.04 5.30
C GLY A 76 -18.83 16.30 6.62
N TYR A 77 -18.33 15.06 6.76
CA TYR A 77 -18.50 14.28 7.99
C TYR A 77 -17.57 14.75 9.10
N LEU A 78 -16.34 15.19 8.76
CA LEU A 78 -15.39 15.76 9.73
C LEU A 78 -15.94 17.01 10.43
N THR A 79 -16.76 17.81 9.75
CA THR A 79 -17.40 19.01 10.33
C THR A 79 -18.62 18.71 11.22
N ARG A 80 -19.17 17.50 11.17
CA ARG A 80 -20.34 17.09 11.98
C ARG A 80 -20.10 15.72 12.61
N PRO A 81 -19.29 15.65 13.70
CA PRO A 81 -18.83 14.40 14.26
C PRO A 81 -19.92 13.43 14.71
N SER A 82 -21.10 13.96 15.08
CA SER A 82 -22.27 13.15 15.46
C SER A 82 -22.74 12.21 14.34
N LEU A 83 -22.57 12.59 13.06
CA LEU A 83 -23.01 11.78 11.92
C LEU A 83 -22.19 10.50 11.73
N PHE A 84 -20.97 10.43 12.27
CA PHE A 84 -20.12 9.24 12.15
C PHE A 84 -20.69 8.02 12.87
N PHE A 85 -21.33 8.23 14.02
CA PHE A 85 -21.84 7.13 14.86
C PHE A 85 -23.33 6.86 14.68
N SER A 86 -24.04 7.78 14.01
CA SER A 86 -25.49 7.69 13.81
C SER A 86 -25.89 7.15 12.43
N THR A 87 -24.95 6.93 11.52
CA THR A 87 -25.23 6.48 10.15
C THR A 87 -24.35 5.29 9.76
N ASN A 88 -24.90 4.37 8.96
CA ASN A 88 -24.12 3.25 8.40
C ASN A 88 -22.91 3.77 7.60
N TYR A 89 -23.13 4.79 6.76
CA TYR A 89 -22.06 5.48 6.03
C TYR A 89 -20.94 5.96 6.96
N GLY A 90 -21.30 6.58 8.10
CA GLY A 90 -20.35 7.05 9.10
C GLY A 90 -19.49 5.94 9.69
N LEU A 91 -20.10 4.80 10.02
CA LEU A 91 -19.40 3.62 10.54
C LEU A 91 -18.45 2.99 9.50
N VAL A 92 -18.91 2.87 8.25
CA VAL A 92 -18.09 2.39 7.12
C VAL A 92 -16.90 3.34 6.90
N LEU A 93 -17.13 4.66 7.00
CA LEU A 93 -16.08 5.66 6.86
C LEU A 93 -15.04 5.57 7.99
N ILE A 94 -15.46 5.39 9.25
CA ILE A 94 -14.53 5.15 10.39
C ILE A 94 -13.68 3.91 10.13
N ALA A 95 -14.31 2.79 9.76
CA ALA A 95 -13.59 1.55 9.49
C ALA A 95 -12.59 1.72 8.33
N LYS A 96 -12.95 2.47 7.28
CA LYS A 96 -12.04 2.83 6.19
C LYS A 96 -10.84 3.65 6.69
N ILE A 97 -11.06 4.65 7.54
CA ILE A 97 -9.99 5.49 8.12
C ILE A 97 -9.03 4.61 8.95
N PHE A 98 -9.58 3.71 9.77
CA PHE A 98 -8.77 2.78 10.57
C PHE A 98 -7.90 1.87 9.69
N LEU A 99 -8.46 1.33 8.60
CA LEU A 99 -7.69 0.55 7.62
C LEU A 99 -6.58 1.38 6.95
N VAL A 100 -6.85 2.66 6.62
CA VAL A 100 -5.82 3.57 6.06
C VAL A 100 -4.68 3.79 7.05
N ILE A 101 -4.97 3.93 8.35
CA ILE A 101 -3.94 4.05 9.40
C ILE A 101 -3.09 2.77 9.46
N ILE A 102 -3.73 1.59 9.46
CA ILE A 102 -3.02 0.30 9.43
C ILE A 102 -2.14 0.20 8.17
N LEU A 103 -2.66 0.62 7.02
CA LEU A 103 -1.93 0.63 5.75
C LEU A 103 -0.66 1.47 5.86
N ILE A 104 -0.78 2.71 6.38
CA ILE A 104 0.35 3.64 6.52
C ILE A 104 1.41 3.05 7.44
N ILE A 105 1.01 2.53 8.62
CA ILE A 105 1.94 1.94 9.59
C ILE A 105 2.67 0.74 8.95
N THR A 106 1.91 -0.18 8.34
CA THR A 106 2.46 -1.37 7.69
C THR A 106 3.42 -1.00 6.58
N PHE A 107 3.06 -0.02 5.74
CA PHE A 107 3.88 0.43 4.64
C PHE A 107 5.17 1.12 5.11
N ILE A 108 5.10 1.97 6.13
CA ILE A 108 6.29 2.59 6.72
C ILE A 108 7.25 1.53 7.24
N ILE A 109 6.74 0.51 7.95
CA ILE A 109 7.56 -0.61 8.44
C ILE A 109 8.16 -1.38 7.25
N HIS A 110 7.35 -1.68 6.22
CA HIS A 110 7.78 -2.38 5.02
C HIS A 110 8.92 -1.64 4.29
N VAL A 111 8.78 -0.33 4.07
CA VAL A 111 9.81 0.50 3.42
C VAL A 111 11.06 0.62 4.28
N ARG A 112 10.92 0.76 5.61
CA ARG A 112 12.07 0.83 6.53
C ARG A 112 12.85 -0.48 6.58
N LEU A 113 12.20 -1.63 6.40
CA LEU A 113 12.86 -2.92 6.25
C LEU A 113 13.58 -3.05 4.91
N ILE A 114 13.15 -2.35 3.86
CA ILE A 114 13.80 -2.33 2.55
C ILE A 114 14.79 -1.14 2.47
N ARG A 115 15.62 -0.94 3.50
CA ARG A 115 16.62 0.14 3.52
C ARG A 115 17.93 -0.32 2.89
N THR A 116 18.65 0.59 2.24
CA THR A 116 19.88 0.35 1.46
C THR A 116 20.98 -0.43 2.18
N LYS A 117 21.00 -0.42 3.53
CA LYS A 117 21.96 -1.22 4.31
C LYS A 117 21.83 -2.71 4.03
N ILE A 118 20.60 -3.21 3.81
CA ILE A 118 20.34 -4.62 3.53
C ILE A 118 20.84 -5.03 2.14
N GLU A 119 20.66 -4.17 1.12
CA GLU A 119 21.19 -4.44 -0.23
C GLU A 119 22.71 -4.59 -0.19
N LYS A 120 23.41 -3.65 0.49
CA LYS A 120 24.88 -3.71 0.66
C LYS A 120 25.35 -4.93 1.45
N GLN A 121 24.63 -5.31 2.51
CA GLN A 121 24.96 -6.45 3.36
C GLN A 121 24.70 -7.81 2.69
N ILE A 122 23.73 -7.87 1.76
CA ILE A 122 23.51 -9.04 0.91
C ILE A 122 24.64 -9.15 -0.13
N GLU A 123 25.02 -8.04 -0.76
CA GLU A 123 26.09 -8.00 -1.76
C GLU A 123 27.47 -8.32 -1.16
N SER A 124 27.75 -7.90 0.08
CA SER A 124 28.99 -8.18 0.79
C SER A 124 29.08 -9.61 1.37
N LYS A 125 28.03 -10.43 1.25
CA LYS A 125 27.88 -11.76 1.88
C LYS A 125 28.10 -11.76 3.41
N GLU A 126 27.89 -10.62 4.07
CA GLU A 126 28.07 -10.48 5.52
C GLU A 126 26.91 -11.10 6.32
N LEU A 127 25.78 -11.37 5.67
CA LEU A 127 24.60 -11.95 6.31
C LEU A 127 24.57 -13.47 6.18
N SER A 128 24.33 -14.15 7.30
CA SER A 128 23.99 -15.57 7.32
C SER A 128 22.71 -15.85 6.52
N ALA A 129 22.67 -17.01 5.85
CA ALA A 129 21.52 -17.48 5.06
C ALA A 129 20.20 -17.48 5.87
N ASP A 130 20.25 -17.81 7.17
CA ASP A 130 19.10 -17.78 8.07
C ASP A 130 18.53 -16.35 8.24
N THR A 131 19.41 -15.36 8.39
CA THR A 131 19.01 -13.94 8.50
C THR A 131 18.36 -13.46 7.22
N ILE A 132 18.89 -13.84 6.04
CA ILE A 132 18.32 -13.47 4.75
C ILE A 132 16.93 -14.10 4.58
N GLN A 133 16.77 -15.37 4.95
CA GLN A 133 15.48 -16.06 4.87
C GLN A 133 14.42 -15.43 5.79
N LYS A 134 14.79 -15.11 7.04
CA LYS A 134 13.91 -14.40 7.99
C LYS A 134 13.50 -13.02 7.47
N LEU A 135 14.45 -12.26 6.93
CA LEU A 135 14.21 -10.94 6.38
C LEU A 135 13.28 -10.99 5.16
N ARG A 136 13.54 -11.91 4.23
CA ARG A 136 12.68 -12.17 3.08
C ARG A 136 11.24 -12.50 3.52
N SER A 137 11.08 -13.40 4.49
CA SER A 137 9.76 -13.79 5.01
C SER A 137 9.00 -12.58 5.57
N LYS A 138 9.67 -11.73 6.37
CA LYS A 138 9.08 -10.49 6.91
C LYS A 138 8.67 -9.52 5.80
N ILE A 139 9.54 -9.29 4.81
CA ILE A 139 9.25 -8.40 3.68
C ILE A 139 8.03 -8.89 2.90
N ILE A 140 7.98 -10.19 2.55
CA ILE A 140 6.86 -10.78 1.80
C ILE A 140 5.55 -10.71 2.59
N THR A 141 5.58 -11.07 3.87
CA THR A 141 4.39 -11.04 4.73
C THR A 141 3.84 -9.63 4.88
N LEU A 142 4.71 -8.64 5.15
CA LEU A 142 4.28 -7.24 5.22
C LEU A 142 3.72 -6.75 3.88
N GLY A 143 4.35 -7.11 2.76
CA GLY A 143 3.84 -6.77 1.43
C GLY A 143 2.44 -7.36 1.19
N ARG A 144 2.19 -8.61 1.56
CA ARG A 144 0.85 -9.24 1.47
C ARG A 144 -0.18 -8.53 2.34
N ILE A 145 0.17 -8.20 3.59
CA ILE A 145 -0.72 -7.45 4.50
C ILE A 145 -1.05 -6.09 3.87
N THR A 146 -0.06 -5.35 3.35
CA THR A 146 -0.29 -4.09 2.64
C THR A 146 -1.28 -4.24 1.49
N VAL A 147 -1.15 -5.28 0.65
CA VAL A 147 -2.09 -5.53 -0.46
C VAL A 147 -3.49 -5.85 0.05
N ILE A 148 -3.63 -6.77 1.00
CA ILE A 148 -4.93 -7.18 1.54
C ILE A 148 -5.66 -5.98 2.14
N VAL A 149 -4.97 -5.19 2.97
CA VAL A 149 -5.54 -3.97 3.57
C VAL A 149 -5.92 -2.96 2.48
N SER A 150 -5.10 -2.80 1.45
CA SER A 150 -5.40 -1.88 0.33
C SER A 150 -6.65 -2.30 -0.45
N VAL A 151 -6.83 -3.60 -0.71
CA VAL A 151 -8.03 -4.13 -1.36
C VAL A 151 -9.26 -3.97 -0.47
N ALA A 152 -9.13 -4.20 0.83
CA ALA A 152 -10.21 -3.94 1.79
C ALA A 152 -10.62 -2.45 1.78
N ILE A 153 -9.66 -1.51 1.72
CA ILE A 153 -9.95 -0.07 1.61
C ILE A 153 -10.73 0.25 0.32
N LEU A 154 -10.41 -0.40 -0.81
CA LEU A 154 -11.19 -0.25 -2.04
C LEU A 154 -12.62 -0.77 -1.89
N LEU A 155 -12.81 -1.91 -1.24
CA LEU A 155 -14.14 -2.44 -0.93
C LEU A 155 -14.94 -1.43 -0.08
N MET A 156 -14.33 -0.88 0.97
CA MET A 156 -14.97 0.15 1.78
C MET A 156 -15.33 1.40 0.97
N ALA A 157 -14.49 1.80 0.01
CA ALA A 157 -14.81 2.91 -0.89
C ALA A 157 -16.02 2.60 -1.80
N ALA A 158 -16.15 1.36 -2.28
CA ALA A 158 -17.30 0.92 -3.05
C ALA A 158 -18.59 0.91 -2.20
N LEU A 159 -18.51 0.44 -0.95
CA LEU A 159 -19.64 0.45 -0.01
C LEU A 159 -20.14 1.89 0.23
N LEU A 160 -19.24 2.82 0.54
CA LEU A 160 -19.59 4.24 0.71
C LEU A 160 -20.24 4.83 -0.55
N ARG A 161 -19.77 4.45 -1.74
CA ARG A 161 -20.34 4.92 -3.01
C ARG A 161 -21.73 4.33 -3.28
N SER A 162 -22.01 3.13 -2.78
CA SER A 162 -23.32 2.48 -2.91
C SER A 162 -24.39 3.03 -1.96
N GLY A 163 -24.02 3.95 -1.06
CA GLY A 163 -24.94 4.56 -0.09
C GLY A 163 -25.16 3.72 1.17
N ILE A 164 -24.30 2.72 1.40
CA ILE A 164 -24.25 1.93 2.65
C ILE A 164 -23.47 2.72 3.69
#